data_AF-A0A016UUD3-F1
#
_entry.id   AF-A0A016UUD3-F1
#
_cell.length_a   1.000
_cell.length_b   1.000
_cell.length_c   1.000
_cell.angle_alpha   90.00
_cell.angle_beta   90.00
_cell.angle_gamma   90.00
#
_symmetry.space_group_name_H-M   'P 1'
#
loop_
_entity.id
_entity.type
_entity.pdbx_description
1 polymer ?
#
loop_
_entity_poly.entity_id
_entity_poly.type
_entity_poly.pdbx_seq_one_letter_code
_entity_poly.pdbx_strand_id
1 'polypeptide(L)'
;MLADTLKFADLCVLLSKLRDVKGNNAPVMRKKLFEKFVTSCADKCENGEDPDAAFHPVGNPLYYLPLPTFSSGHGESCTIPPVMANSCFVHIFQVLRLVLSTLDTRSLSIKEKKLVDRVSKALAMSSADIPGANVPNATKVCEVLAAEVSSRIAPDDFEHLSIAQINEKLDHMSESSETEDLQFLFKNCSQDELFWLFSIMIKNVESTIGVAKNIILSWLGPQAVARWNAARDLSEVAAATSDGEPRLGANFRPMLLARLPKEGWWEVIKENCGDEFFVETKYDGEHVLLHKIARDQYKWYTRNGKDFTKDYGGSSSLTNLVSGRIHPFFRSTVTDCILDCELMLWDKKLKKLCRRQFKSQNSEHRSHSFRHIDPTDNVQIAVVIFDLLYLNGKSIMNAPLHQRIRALDAAILKDNTHIDTIAVAPRKTVTTKEEVEQLFAQALGAGEEGIVVKRKDVTYQPGTRMTKSGWFKLKAYLGDNELDVAVVGIDKGKDGQLAYQLAVRDGTNAPSGVEPLLSLRSEVDT
;
A
#
# COMPACT_ATOMS: atom_id res chain seq x y z
N MET A 1 26.65 -2.66 16.33
CA MET A 1 25.58 -1.84 15.72
C MET A 1 24.43 -1.63 16.71
N LEU A 2 23.56 -0.62 16.56
CA LEU A 2 22.44 -0.35 17.49
C LEU A 2 21.62 -1.61 17.83
N ALA A 3 21.29 -2.40 16.82
CA ALA A 3 20.47 -3.60 16.97
C ALA A 3 21.11 -4.68 17.88
N ASP A 4 22.45 -4.70 17.98
CA ASP A 4 23.18 -5.62 18.85
C ASP A 4 23.12 -5.16 20.32
N THR A 5 23.06 -3.84 20.53
CA THR A 5 23.05 -3.23 21.88
C THR A 5 21.65 -3.01 22.44
N LEU A 6 20.65 -2.84 21.57
CA LEU A 6 19.27 -2.59 21.97
C LEU A 6 18.59 -3.92 22.28
N LYS A 7 18.07 -4.06 23.50
CA LYS A 7 17.37 -5.28 23.93
C LYS A 7 15.94 -5.29 23.40
N PHE A 8 15.42 -6.47 23.08
CA PHE A 8 14.05 -6.64 22.63
C PHE A 8 13.04 -6.22 23.71
N ALA A 9 13.35 -6.49 24.98
CA ALA A 9 12.61 -5.99 26.14
C ALA A 9 12.36 -4.47 26.08
N ASP A 10 13.35 -3.65 25.70
CA ASP A 10 13.20 -2.20 25.59
C ASP A 10 12.13 -1.81 24.55
N LEU A 11 12.12 -2.52 23.42
CA LEU A 11 11.11 -2.35 22.38
C LEU A 11 9.72 -2.81 22.86
N CYS A 12 9.63 -3.96 23.53
CA CYS A 12 8.38 -4.45 24.11
C CYS A 12 7.78 -3.47 25.12
N VAL A 13 8.61 -2.83 25.96
CA VAL A 13 8.18 -1.77 26.88
C VAL A 13 7.60 -0.57 26.13
N LEU A 14 8.22 -0.15 25.02
CA LEU A 14 7.64 0.90 24.18
C LEU A 14 6.27 0.47 23.64
N LEU A 15 6.19 -0.71 23.02
CA LEU A 15 4.96 -1.19 22.39
C LEU A 15 3.80 -1.31 23.40
N SER A 16 4.07 -1.83 24.60
CA SER A 16 3.11 -1.87 25.71
C SER A 16 2.66 -0.48 26.11
N LYS A 17 3.58 0.48 26.28
CA LYS A 17 3.22 1.88 26.57
C LYS A 17 2.36 2.50 25.46
N LEU A 18 2.65 2.23 24.19
CA LEU A 18 1.84 2.72 23.07
C LEU A 18 0.42 2.14 23.10
N ARG A 19 0.29 0.83 23.37
CA ARG A 19 -0.99 0.13 23.51
C ARG A 19 -1.83 0.71 24.66
N ASP A 20 -1.21 0.94 25.81
CA ASP A 20 -1.92 1.25 27.06
C ASP A 20 -2.37 2.72 27.15
N VAL A 21 -1.83 3.61 26.31
CA VAL A 21 -2.28 5.01 26.20
C VAL A 21 -3.72 5.07 25.67
N LYS A 22 -4.61 5.71 26.43
CA LYS A 22 -6.04 5.90 26.14
C LYS A 22 -6.46 7.38 26.26
N GLY A 23 -7.65 7.69 25.75
CA GLY A 23 -8.27 9.03 25.84
C GLY A 23 -7.93 9.97 24.68
N ASN A 24 -8.52 11.18 24.70
CA ASN A 24 -8.46 12.13 23.57
C ASN A 24 -7.02 12.58 23.22
N ASN A 25 -6.12 12.60 24.20
CA ASN A 25 -4.71 12.98 24.01
C ASN A 25 -3.81 11.81 23.58
N ALA A 26 -4.36 10.61 23.37
CA ALA A 26 -3.60 9.42 23.02
C ALA A 26 -2.68 9.59 21.79
N PRO A 27 -3.12 10.20 20.67
CA PRO A 27 -2.26 10.36 19.49
C PRO A 27 -0.98 11.17 19.79
N VAL A 28 -1.08 12.24 20.57
CA VAL A 28 0.05 13.11 20.92
C VAL A 28 1.00 12.40 21.87
N MET A 29 0.47 11.70 22.89
CA MET A 29 1.29 10.94 23.85
C MET A 29 2.02 9.78 23.18
N ARG A 30 1.34 9.02 22.32
CA ARG A 30 1.96 7.92 21.55
C ARG A 30 3.11 8.42 20.68
N LYS A 31 2.91 9.54 19.98
CA LYS A 31 3.97 10.18 19.19
C LYS A 31 5.19 10.56 20.06
N LYS A 32 4.97 11.23 21.20
CA LYS A 32 6.06 11.61 22.12
C LYS A 32 6.83 10.41 22.69
N LEU A 33 6.14 9.33 23.02
CA LEU A 33 6.78 8.09 23.50
C LEU A 33 7.67 7.48 22.42
N PHE A 34 7.16 7.42 21.19
CA PHE A 34 7.93 6.93 20.05
C PHE A 34 9.14 7.82 19.77
N GLU A 35 8.96 9.14 19.68
CA GLU A 35 10.05 10.10 19.46
C GLU A 35 11.15 9.96 20.54
N LYS A 36 10.77 9.86 21.82
CA LYS A 36 11.72 9.67 22.92
C LYS A 36 12.52 8.37 22.77
N PHE A 37 11.87 7.29 22.35
CA PHE A 37 12.55 6.02 22.12
C PHE A 37 13.52 6.11 20.93
N VAL A 38 13.10 6.75 19.83
CA VAL A 38 13.96 6.97 18.65
C VAL A 38 15.17 7.84 19.02
N THR A 39 14.98 8.92 19.79
CA THR A 39 16.10 9.75 20.29
C THR A 39 17.06 8.95 21.16
N SER A 40 16.54 8.13 22.09
CA SER A 40 17.38 7.26 22.92
C SER A 40 18.18 6.24 22.09
N CYS A 41 17.63 5.78 20.96
CA CYS A 41 18.37 4.92 20.04
C CYS A 41 19.52 5.67 19.36
N ALA A 42 19.30 6.94 19.00
CA ALA A 42 20.33 7.79 18.40
C ALA A 42 21.48 8.09 19.36
N ASP A 43 21.16 8.42 20.61
CA ASP A 43 22.18 8.64 21.64
C ASP A 43 23.06 7.40 21.87
N LYS A 44 22.47 6.18 21.79
CA LYS A 44 23.23 4.91 21.88
C LYS A 44 24.13 4.67 20.66
N CYS A 45 23.75 5.15 19.48
CA CYS A 45 24.58 5.06 18.28
C CYS A 45 25.78 6.01 18.34
N GLU A 46 25.60 7.23 18.86
CA GLU A 46 26.66 8.24 18.92
C GLU A 46 27.70 7.94 20.00
N ASN A 47 27.32 7.25 21.08
CA ASN A 47 28.22 6.87 22.17
C ASN A 47 28.91 5.50 21.98
N GLY A 48 28.59 4.75 20.94
CA GLY A 48 29.28 3.52 20.57
C GLY A 48 30.41 3.82 19.59
N GLU A 49 31.66 3.80 20.05
CA GLU A 49 32.83 3.88 19.16
C GLU A 49 32.75 2.77 18.09
N ASP A 50 32.89 3.15 16.82
CA ASP A 50 33.08 2.22 15.69
C ASP A 50 34.58 1.87 15.61
N PRO A 51 35.01 0.63 15.89
CA PRO A 51 36.41 0.26 15.80
C PRO A 51 36.92 0.14 14.34
N ASP A 52 36.04 0.21 13.33
CA ASP A 52 36.40 -0.13 11.94
C ASP A 52 36.22 1.01 10.92
N ALA A 53 36.13 2.26 11.36
CA ALA A 53 36.20 3.44 10.48
C ALA A 53 37.59 3.68 9.83
N ALA A 54 38.46 2.65 9.81
CA ALA A 54 39.82 2.70 9.28
C ALA A 54 40.05 1.82 8.04
N PHE A 55 39.05 1.52 7.21
CA PHE A 55 39.29 0.94 5.87
C PHE A 55 38.32 1.47 4.81
N HIS A 56 38.61 2.65 4.27
CA HIS A 56 38.23 3.01 2.90
C HIS A 56 39.47 2.95 2.00
N PRO A 57 39.47 2.20 0.88
CA PRO A 57 40.35 2.51 -0.23
C PRO A 57 39.78 3.71 -1.00
N VAL A 58 40.65 4.70 -1.15
CA VAL A 58 40.52 5.93 -1.93
C VAL A 58 40.33 5.64 -3.43
N GLY A 59 39.49 6.43 -4.09
CA GLY A 59 39.55 6.71 -5.54
C GLY A 59 38.16 6.84 -6.19
N ASN A 60 37.80 7.89 -6.93
CA ASN A 60 38.47 9.12 -7.37
C ASN A 60 37.34 10.08 -7.86
N PRO A 61 37.37 11.40 -7.64
CA PRO A 61 36.29 12.33 -8.01
C PRO A 61 36.59 13.01 -9.35
N LEU A 62 35.63 13.11 -10.28
CA LEU A 62 35.78 14.02 -11.41
C LEU A 62 34.45 14.70 -11.84
N TYR A 63 34.49 16.03 -11.68
CA TYR A 63 33.80 17.12 -12.39
C TYR A 63 32.29 17.36 -12.19
N TYR A 64 31.97 18.33 -11.32
CA TYR A 64 30.95 19.34 -11.62
C TYR A 64 31.49 20.73 -11.22
N LEU A 65 31.53 21.65 -12.19
CA LEU A 65 31.84 23.08 -12.01
C LEU A 65 30.63 23.81 -11.41
N PRO A 66 30.81 24.83 -10.54
CA PRO A 66 29.70 25.60 -9.99
C PRO A 66 29.30 26.77 -10.91
N LEU A 67 27.99 27.05 -10.99
CA LEU A 67 27.44 28.31 -11.48
C LEU A 67 26.94 29.17 -10.30
N PRO A 68 26.85 30.51 -10.45
CA PRO A 68 26.93 31.44 -9.32
C PRO A 68 25.60 31.66 -8.59
N THR A 69 25.71 31.86 -7.28
CA THR A 69 24.63 32.26 -6.37
C THR A 69 24.26 33.72 -6.54
N PHE A 70 22.97 34.01 -6.72
CA PHE A 70 22.39 35.34 -6.50
C PHE A 70 21.84 35.45 -5.07
N SER A 71 22.17 36.55 -4.39
CA SER A 71 21.75 36.87 -3.03
C SER A 71 20.47 37.71 -3.01
N SER A 72 19.50 37.29 -2.21
CA SER A 72 18.49 38.11 -1.52
C SER A 72 17.82 37.17 -0.52
N GLY A 73 17.72 37.41 0.78
CA GLY A 73 17.33 38.60 1.51
C GLY A 73 16.37 38.09 2.61
N HIS A 74 16.55 38.57 3.84
CA HIS A 74 16.08 37.96 5.09
C HIS A 74 14.59 37.56 5.19
N GLY A 75 14.35 36.41 5.79
CA GLY A 75 13.07 35.95 6.34
C GLY A 75 13.34 34.92 7.44
N GLU A 76 12.76 35.15 8.61
CA GLU A 76 13.04 34.52 9.91
C GLU A 76 13.18 32.99 9.89
N SER A 77 14.29 32.47 10.41
CA SER A 77 14.49 31.03 10.58
C SER A 77 13.67 30.53 11.78
N CYS A 78 12.59 29.83 11.49
CA CYS A 78 11.98 28.91 12.44
C CYS A 78 12.98 27.76 12.68
N THR A 79 13.64 27.75 13.83
CA THR A 79 14.61 26.71 14.21
C THR A 79 13.89 25.38 14.40
N ILE A 80 13.92 24.55 13.36
CA ILE A 80 13.60 23.12 13.42
C ILE A 80 14.77 22.44 14.15
N PRO A 81 14.54 21.58 15.15
CA PRO A 81 15.63 20.86 15.82
C PRO A 81 16.41 20.01 14.79
N PRO A 82 17.72 19.81 14.99
CA PRO A 82 18.54 19.10 14.02
C PRO A 82 17.98 17.70 13.82
N VAL A 83 17.59 17.43 12.57
CA VAL A 83 17.28 16.08 12.12
C VAL A 83 18.55 15.26 12.31
N MET A 84 18.49 14.31 13.25
CA MET A 84 19.29 13.09 13.38
C MET A 84 20.48 12.98 12.42
N ALA A 85 21.70 12.91 12.96
CA ALA A 85 22.92 12.72 12.18
C ALA A 85 22.81 11.48 11.26
N ASN A 86 23.30 11.61 10.02
CA ASN A 86 23.12 10.67 8.90
C ASN A 86 23.56 9.21 9.18
N SER A 87 24.39 8.94 10.20
CA SER A 87 24.90 7.61 10.53
C SER A 87 23.92 6.74 11.34
N CYS A 88 22.96 7.34 12.06
CA CYS A 88 22.02 6.58 12.92
C CYS A 88 20.87 5.91 12.13
N PHE A 89 20.62 6.33 10.89
CA PHE A 89 19.42 5.96 10.17
C PHE A 89 19.44 4.52 9.64
N VAL A 90 20.58 3.99 9.17
CA VAL A 90 20.70 2.57 8.75
C VAL A 90 20.41 1.62 9.91
N HIS A 91 20.68 2.05 11.14
CA HIS A 91 20.52 1.26 12.35
C HIS A 91 19.06 1.14 12.84
N ILE A 92 18.17 2.07 12.48
CA ILE A 92 16.77 2.01 12.93
C ILE A 92 15.93 1.02 12.10
N PHE A 93 16.37 0.63 10.91
CA PHE A 93 15.64 -0.33 10.06
C PHE A 93 15.27 -1.62 10.80
N GLN A 94 16.23 -2.21 11.54
CA GLN A 94 16.04 -3.45 12.29
C GLN A 94 14.96 -3.33 13.38
N VAL A 95 14.75 -2.12 13.91
CA VAL A 95 13.69 -1.80 14.85
C VAL A 95 12.37 -1.52 14.11
N LEU A 96 12.42 -0.71 13.04
CA LEU A 96 11.23 -0.33 12.28
C LEU A 96 10.51 -1.53 11.69
N ARG A 97 11.23 -2.55 11.20
CA ARG A 97 10.61 -3.76 10.66
C ARG A 97 9.85 -4.58 11.71
N LEU A 98 10.15 -4.42 13.00
CA LEU A 98 9.40 -5.04 14.10
C LEU A 98 8.19 -4.18 14.51
N VAL A 99 8.35 -2.85 14.55
CA VAL A 99 7.26 -1.91 14.89
C VAL A 99 6.19 -1.84 13.79
N LEU A 100 6.63 -1.73 12.54
CA LEU A 100 5.79 -1.66 11.34
C LEU A 100 5.65 -3.06 10.72
N SER A 101 5.18 -4.02 11.53
CA SER A 101 5.14 -5.43 11.19
C SER A 101 4.36 -5.73 9.90
N THR A 102 3.33 -4.93 9.57
CA THR A 102 2.58 -5.08 8.30
C THR A 102 3.33 -4.60 7.06
N LEU A 103 4.45 -3.90 7.24
CA LEU A 103 5.31 -3.38 6.16
C LEU A 103 6.60 -4.20 6.00
N ASP A 104 6.89 -5.11 6.93
CA ASP A 104 8.02 -6.04 6.81
C ASP A 104 7.83 -7.00 5.63
N THR A 105 8.90 -7.23 4.88
CA THR A 105 8.90 -8.03 3.65
C THR A 105 9.02 -9.52 3.90
N ARG A 106 9.47 -9.93 5.09
CA ARG A 106 9.49 -11.34 5.50
C ARG A 106 8.13 -11.99 5.32
N SER A 107 8.11 -13.19 4.76
CA SER A 107 6.90 -13.99 4.60
C SER A 107 6.93 -15.22 5.50
N LEU A 108 6.58 -15.04 6.77
CA LEU A 108 6.39 -16.17 7.70
C LEU A 108 5.16 -17.02 7.31
N SER A 109 4.23 -16.46 6.53
CA SER A 109 3.00 -17.14 6.09
C SER A 109 2.10 -17.63 7.23
N ILE A 110 2.17 -16.94 8.38
CA ILE A 110 1.47 -17.28 9.62
C ILE A 110 0.27 -16.34 9.81
N LYS A 111 -0.88 -16.93 10.12
CA LYS A 111 -2.08 -16.27 10.65
C LYS A 111 -2.40 -16.90 12.00
N GLU A 112 -3.42 -16.41 12.70
CA GLU A 112 -3.80 -16.84 14.05
C GLU A 112 -3.78 -18.36 14.20
N LYS A 113 -4.50 -19.10 13.36
CA LYS A 113 -4.55 -20.58 13.40
C LYS A 113 -3.18 -21.24 13.21
N LYS A 114 -2.41 -20.80 12.21
CA LYS A 114 -1.07 -21.35 11.94
C LYS A 114 -0.09 -21.01 13.04
N LEU A 115 -0.26 -19.87 13.73
CA LEU A 115 0.56 -19.51 14.87
C LEU A 115 0.33 -20.50 16.00
N VAL A 116 -0.95 -20.78 16.32
CA VAL A 116 -1.33 -21.81 17.30
C VAL A 116 -0.70 -23.14 16.94
N ASP A 117 -0.86 -23.61 15.70
CA ASP A 117 -0.28 -24.88 15.25
C ASP A 117 1.26 -24.92 15.41
N ARG A 118 1.97 -23.83 15.07
CA ARG A 118 3.43 -23.75 15.18
C ARG A 118 3.90 -23.72 16.64
N VAL A 119 3.22 -22.97 17.51
CA VAL A 119 3.51 -22.92 18.94
C VAL A 119 3.23 -24.27 19.60
N SER A 120 2.08 -24.89 19.33
CA SER A 120 1.75 -26.22 19.85
C SER A 120 2.77 -27.27 19.41
N LYS A 121 3.20 -27.25 18.14
CA LYS A 121 4.27 -28.14 17.64
C LYS A 121 5.58 -27.90 18.38
N ALA A 122 5.99 -26.65 18.59
CA ALA A 122 7.21 -26.31 19.30
C ALA A 122 7.18 -26.72 20.79
N LEU A 123 5.99 -26.73 21.40
CA LEU A 123 5.74 -27.23 22.76
C LEU A 123 5.50 -28.75 22.82
N ALA A 124 5.55 -29.47 21.69
CA ALA A 124 5.25 -30.90 21.59
C ALA A 124 3.86 -31.30 22.14
N MET A 125 2.82 -30.51 21.83
CA MET A 125 1.44 -30.74 22.26
C MET A 125 0.41 -30.55 21.12
N SER A 126 -0.85 -30.89 21.38
CA SER A 126 -1.95 -30.62 20.46
C SER A 126 -2.43 -29.18 20.57
N SER A 127 -2.87 -28.59 19.45
CA SER A 127 -3.51 -27.26 19.47
C SER A 127 -4.87 -27.26 20.20
N ALA A 128 -5.48 -28.43 20.36
CA ALA A 128 -6.68 -28.59 21.19
C ALA A 128 -6.40 -28.39 22.70
N ASP A 129 -5.14 -28.55 23.13
CA ASP A 129 -4.72 -28.49 24.53
C ASP A 129 -4.41 -27.07 25.00
N ILE A 130 -4.64 -26.05 24.17
CA ILE A 130 -4.47 -24.62 24.50
C ILE A 130 -5.85 -23.92 24.50
N PRO A 131 -6.61 -24.00 25.60
CA PRO A 131 -7.93 -23.38 25.69
C PRO A 131 -7.85 -21.86 25.46
N GLY A 132 -8.78 -21.32 24.65
CA GLY A 132 -8.84 -19.88 24.38
C GLY A 132 -7.97 -19.40 23.21
N ALA A 133 -7.17 -20.28 22.58
CA ALA A 133 -6.44 -19.95 21.36
C ALA A 133 -7.32 -19.99 20.09
N ASN A 134 -8.54 -20.54 20.18
CA ASN A 134 -9.55 -20.57 19.11
C ASN A 134 -10.52 -19.38 19.18
N VAL A 135 -10.00 -18.17 19.42
CA VAL A 135 -10.80 -16.94 19.43
C VAL A 135 -10.56 -16.12 18.16
N PRO A 136 -11.58 -15.44 17.60
CA PRO A 136 -11.44 -14.61 16.39
C PRO A 136 -10.83 -13.24 16.71
N ASN A 137 -9.82 -13.19 17.58
CA ASN A 137 -9.13 -11.97 17.98
C ASN A 137 -7.62 -12.25 18.06
N ALA A 138 -6.86 -11.71 17.11
CA ALA A 138 -5.44 -11.95 16.95
C ALA A 138 -4.62 -11.56 18.20
N THR A 139 -4.94 -10.42 18.82
CA THR A 139 -4.29 -9.97 20.06
C THR A 139 -4.54 -10.98 21.19
N LYS A 140 -5.78 -11.45 21.34
CA LYS A 140 -6.12 -12.42 22.38
C LYS A 140 -5.44 -13.77 22.18
N VAL A 141 -5.33 -14.23 20.93
CA VAL A 141 -4.56 -15.44 20.59
C VAL A 141 -3.10 -15.28 21.04
N CYS A 142 -2.47 -14.13 20.76
CA CYS A 142 -1.09 -13.88 21.20
C CYS A 142 -0.94 -13.88 22.73
N GLU A 143 -1.89 -13.28 23.47
CA GLU A 143 -1.88 -13.30 24.94
C GLU A 143 -1.96 -14.73 25.51
N VAL A 144 -2.88 -15.54 24.99
CA VAL A 144 -3.08 -16.92 25.44
C VAL A 144 -1.83 -17.76 25.17
N LEU A 145 -1.27 -17.67 23.96
CA LEU A 145 -0.06 -18.42 23.61
C LEU A 145 1.14 -17.98 24.45
N ALA A 146 1.29 -16.68 24.72
CA ALA A 146 2.39 -16.17 25.53
C ALA A 146 2.32 -16.68 26.97
N ALA A 147 1.12 -16.63 27.59
CA ALA A 147 0.90 -17.16 28.94
C ALA A 147 1.13 -18.68 28.99
N GLU A 148 0.66 -19.42 27.98
CA GLU A 148 0.82 -20.87 27.90
C GLU A 148 2.31 -21.27 27.84
N VAL A 149 3.07 -20.66 26.94
CA VAL A 149 4.52 -20.91 26.80
C VAL A 149 5.24 -20.53 28.09
N SER A 150 4.96 -19.34 28.65
CA SER A 150 5.62 -18.87 29.86
C SER A 150 5.31 -19.76 31.06
N SER A 151 4.10 -20.32 31.18
CA SER A 151 3.75 -21.20 32.31
C SER A 151 4.51 -22.54 32.30
N ARG A 152 5.01 -22.96 31.13
CA ARG A 152 5.66 -24.26 30.91
C ARG A 152 7.17 -24.17 30.85
N ILE A 153 7.68 -23.08 30.28
CA ILE A 153 9.10 -22.89 29.97
C ILE A 153 9.70 -21.76 30.85
N ALA A 154 8.91 -21.19 31.78
CA ALA A 154 9.27 -20.09 32.68
C ALA A 154 10.78 -20.01 32.96
N PRO A 155 11.51 -19.10 32.30
CA PRO A 155 12.92 -18.95 32.58
C PRO A 155 13.07 -18.20 33.92
N ASP A 156 13.76 -18.82 34.89
CA ASP A 156 13.99 -18.26 36.23
C ASP A 156 14.97 -17.06 36.18
N ASP A 157 15.91 -17.07 35.24
CA ASP A 157 16.86 -15.99 34.94
C ASP A 157 17.37 -16.17 33.50
N PHE A 158 17.29 -15.13 32.67
CA PHE A 158 17.78 -15.17 31.29
C PHE A 158 18.19 -13.77 30.82
N GLU A 159 19.21 -13.71 29.97
CA GLU A 159 19.60 -12.46 29.34
C GLU A 159 18.62 -12.13 28.20
N HIS A 160 17.98 -10.96 28.26
CA HIS A 160 17.12 -10.49 27.18
C HIS A 160 17.90 -10.44 25.86
N LEU A 161 17.27 -10.96 24.81
CA LEU A 161 17.84 -10.98 23.46
C LEU A 161 17.94 -9.56 22.89
N SER A 162 18.95 -9.33 22.07
CA SER A 162 19.09 -8.12 21.26
C SER A 162 18.10 -8.09 20.10
N ILE A 163 17.82 -6.91 19.56
CA ILE A 163 17.02 -6.76 18.33
C ILE A 163 17.65 -7.50 17.14
N ALA A 164 18.98 -7.56 17.06
CA ALA A 164 19.70 -8.32 16.04
C ALA A 164 19.40 -9.81 16.14
N GLN A 165 19.52 -10.40 17.34
CA GLN A 165 19.22 -11.82 17.58
C GLN A 165 17.75 -12.15 17.27
N ILE A 166 16.79 -11.29 17.64
CA ILE A 166 15.38 -11.50 17.28
C ILE A 166 15.19 -11.50 15.77
N ASN A 167 15.80 -10.54 15.06
CA ASN A 167 15.67 -10.48 13.60
C ASN A 167 16.31 -11.68 12.91
N GLU A 168 17.48 -12.14 13.36
CA GLU A 168 18.16 -13.34 12.85
C GLU A 168 17.23 -14.57 12.95
N LYS A 169 16.59 -14.77 14.11
CA LYS A 169 15.65 -15.88 14.31
C LYS A 169 14.40 -15.76 13.44
N LEU A 170 13.86 -14.55 13.28
CA LEU A 170 12.74 -14.31 12.38
C LEU A 170 13.10 -14.48 10.90
N ASP A 171 14.32 -14.13 10.50
CA ASP A 171 14.84 -14.31 9.15
C ASP A 171 14.99 -15.82 8.85
N HIS A 172 15.64 -16.60 9.72
CA HIS A 172 15.74 -18.06 9.55
C HIS A 172 14.37 -18.75 9.56
N MET A 173 13.45 -18.35 10.44
CA MET A 173 12.06 -18.84 10.45
C MET A 173 11.23 -18.45 9.22
N SER A 174 11.69 -17.54 8.38
CA SER A 174 11.06 -17.18 7.11
C SER A 174 11.48 -18.09 5.96
N GLU A 175 12.60 -18.79 6.13
CA GLU A 175 13.18 -19.73 5.18
C GLU A 175 12.93 -21.19 5.61
N SER A 176 12.88 -21.44 6.91
CA SER A 176 12.65 -22.76 7.52
C SER A 176 11.34 -22.83 8.32
N SER A 177 10.69 -23.99 8.24
CA SER A 177 9.49 -24.33 9.04
C SER A 177 9.82 -25.09 10.33
N GLU A 178 11.10 -25.22 10.65
CA GLU A 178 11.57 -25.85 11.87
C GLU A 178 11.16 -25.06 13.12
N THR A 179 11.14 -25.77 14.24
CA THR A 179 10.70 -25.24 15.54
C THR A 179 11.84 -24.83 16.43
N GLU A 180 13.09 -25.09 16.04
CA GLU A 180 14.29 -24.91 16.87
C GLU A 180 14.48 -23.46 17.31
N ASP A 181 14.35 -22.51 16.39
CA ASP A 181 14.41 -21.08 16.74
C ASP A 181 13.25 -20.66 17.63
N LEU A 182 12.05 -21.20 17.41
CA LEU A 182 10.89 -20.88 18.22
C LEU A 182 11.07 -21.42 19.65
N GLN A 183 11.61 -22.62 19.79
CA GLN A 183 11.99 -23.22 21.08
C GLN A 183 13.13 -22.45 21.75
N PHE A 184 14.09 -21.95 20.98
CA PHE A 184 15.13 -21.06 21.48
C PHE A 184 14.53 -19.77 22.04
N LEU A 185 13.61 -19.13 21.30
CA LEU A 185 12.91 -17.92 21.73
C LEU A 185 12.06 -18.17 22.99
N PHE A 186 11.41 -19.33 23.11
CA PHE A 186 10.63 -19.68 24.31
C PHE A 186 11.48 -19.72 25.59
N LYS A 187 12.76 -20.09 25.48
CA LYS A 187 13.69 -20.17 26.62
C LYS A 187 14.34 -18.84 26.97
N ASN A 188 14.27 -17.83 26.10
CA ASN A 188 15.02 -16.58 26.19
C ASN A 188 14.14 -15.32 26.07
N CYS A 189 12.83 -15.47 26.25
CA CYS A 189 11.86 -14.37 26.22
C CYS A 189 10.89 -14.48 27.42
N SER A 190 10.58 -13.34 28.02
CA SER A 190 9.52 -13.21 29.01
C SER A 190 8.13 -13.38 28.37
N GLN A 191 7.09 -13.54 29.20
CA GLN A 191 5.71 -13.57 28.71
C GLN A 191 5.36 -12.34 27.85
N ASP A 192 5.77 -11.14 28.27
CA ASP A 192 5.50 -9.90 27.54
C ASP A 192 6.28 -9.84 26.21
N GLU A 193 7.52 -10.31 26.18
CA GLU A 193 8.30 -10.42 24.95
C GLU A 193 7.68 -11.44 23.99
N LEU A 194 7.23 -12.59 24.49
CA LEU A 194 6.53 -13.61 23.70
C LEU A 194 5.24 -13.06 23.09
N PHE A 195 4.46 -12.29 23.85
CA PHE A 195 3.26 -11.63 23.34
C PHE A 195 3.56 -10.72 22.13
N TRP A 196 4.60 -9.89 22.24
CA TRP A 196 4.99 -8.99 21.14
C TRP A 196 5.64 -9.74 19.98
N LEU A 197 6.46 -10.75 20.26
CA LEU A 197 7.04 -11.64 19.24
C LEU A 197 5.94 -12.29 18.41
N PHE A 198 4.93 -12.88 19.05
CA PHE A 198 3.78 -13.46 18.35
C PHE A 198 3.02 -12.43 17.55
N SER A 199 2.79 -11.24 18.11
CA SER A 199 2.16 -10.12 17.40
C SER A 199 2.93 -9.70 16.16
N ILE A 200 4.28 -9.70 16.21
CA ILE A 200 5.16 -9.44 15.05
C ILE A 200 5.03 -10.56 14.01
N MET A 201 5.06 -11.82 14.44
CA MET A 201 5.01 -12.98 13.54
C MET A 201 3.72 -13.04 12.71
N ILE A 202 2.59 -12.61 13.27
CA ILE A 202 1.29 -12.53 12.56
C ILE A 202 1.02 -11.15 11.94
N LYS A 203 2.00 -10.23 11.97
CA LYS A 203 1.91 -8.85 11.44
C LYS A 203 0.74 -8.05 12.04
N ASN A 204 0.57 -8.12 13.35
CA ASN A 204 -0.57 -7.53 14.07
C ASN A 204 -0.17 -6.38 15.02
N VAL A 205 1.10 -5.96 15.06
CA VAL A 205 1.58 -4.93 16.01
C VAL A 205 0.75 -3.65 15.92
N GLU A 206 0.54 -3.13 14.70
CA GLU A 206 -0.21 -1.90 14.45
C GLU A 206 -1.68 -1.97 14.94
N SER A 207 -2.31 -3.13 14.79
CA SER A 207 -3.67 -3.38 15.28
C SER A 207 -3.68 -3.47 16.81
N THR A 208 -2.72 -4.21 17.39
CA THR A 208 -2.58 -4.38 18.84
C THR A 208 -2.35 -3.04 19.56
N ILE A 209 -1.54 -2.13 19.01
CA ILE A 209 -1.37 -0.79 19.59
C ILE A 209 -2.50 0.19 19.21
N GLY A 210 -3.37 -0.18 18.26
CA GLY A 210 -4.45 0.66 17.76
C GLY A 210 -3.96 1.93 17.04
N VAL A 211 -2.90 1.82 16.23
CA VAL A 211 -2.35 2.93 15.44
C VAL A 211 -2.05 2.45 14.02
N ALA A 212 -2.64 3.11 13.03
CA ALA A 212 -2.39 2.77 11.64
C ALA A 212 -0.94 3.05 11.23
N LYS A 213 -0.36 2.15 10.43
CA LYS A 213 1.04 2.23 9.95
C LYS A 213 1.46 3.56 9.32
N ASN A 214 0.55 4.25 8.61
CA ASN A 214 0.81 5.56 8.02
C ASN A 214 0.94 6.67 9.07
N ILE A 215 0.32 6.52 10.24
CA ILE A 215 0.47 7.43 11.37
C ILE A 215 1.83 7.18 12.04
N ILE A 216 2.23 5.93 12.24
CA ILE A 216 3.55 5.60 12.79
C ILE A 216 4.66 6.10 11.86
N LEU A 217 4.55 5.87 10.54
CA LEU A 217 5.48 6.41 9.55
C LEU A 217 5.57 7.93 9.58
N SER A 218 4.46 8.65 9.85
CA SER A 218 4.49 10.11 9.92
C SER A 218 5.19 10.65 11.17
N TRP A 219 5.34 9.83 12.23
CA TRP A 219 6.16 10.19 13.39
C TRP A 219 7.65 10.25 13.07
N LEU A 220 8.11 9.53 12.04
CA LEU A 220 9.48 9.62 11.53
C LEU A 220 9.74 10.87 10.66
N GLY A 221 8.69 11.65 10.39
CA GLY A 221 8.77 12.90 9.63
C GLY A 221 8.40 12.76 8.15
N PRO A 222 8.28 13.90 7.44
CA PRO A 222 7.81 13.94 6.06
C PRO A 222 8.73 13.22 5.06
N GLN A 223 10.04 13.24 5.30
CA GLN A 223 11.01 12.56 4.43
C GLN A 223 10.89 11.04 4.49
N ALA A 224 10.64 10.48 5.68
CA ALA A 224 10.39 9.05 5.85
C ALA A 224 9.14 8.61 5.05
N VAL A 225 8.08 9.42 5.07
CA VAL A 225 6.87 9.18 4.28
C VAL A 225 7.16 9.28 2.79
N ALA A 226 7.94 10.26 2.34
CA ALA A 226 8.33 10.40 0.94
C ALA A 226 9.12 9.17 0.44
N ARG A 227 10.15 8.74 1.18
CA ARG A 227 10.95 7.54 0.86
C ARG A 227 10.10 6.26 0.85
N TRP A 228 9.20 6.11 1.83
CA TRP A 228 8.25 4.99 1.83
C TRP A 228 7.36 5.00 0.58
N ASN A 229 6.87 6.17 0.20
CA ASN A 229 6.04 6.30 -0.99
C ASN A 229 6.83 6.01 -2.27
N ALA A 230 8.12 6.32 -2.30
CA ALA A 230 8.99 6.16 -3.47
C ALA A 230 9.59 4.76 -3.64
N ALA A 231 9.70 3.97 -2.57
CA ALA A 231 10.36 2.67 -2.63
C ALA A 231 9.57 1.51 -2.00
N ARG A 232 8.53 1.77 -1.19
CA ARG A 232 7.80 0.77 -0.39
C ARG A 232 8.72 -0.20 0.35
N ASP A 233 9.87 0.31 0.80
CA ASP A 233 10.92 -0.43 1.46
C ASP A 233 11.31 0.31 2.74
N LEU A 234 11.21 -0.37 3.88
CA LEU A 234 11.57 0.20 5.18
C LEU A 234 13.08 0.48 5.30
N SER A 235 13.93 -0.24 4.55
CA SER A 235 15.37 0.02 4.53
C SER A 235 15.68 1.36 3.86
N GLU A 236 14.94 1.70 2.81
CA GLU A 236 15.05 3.00 2.12
C GLU A 236 14.46 4.14 2.96
N VAL A 237 13.41 3.89 3.74
CA VAL A 237 12.91 4.86 4.74
C VAL A 237 14.02 5.23 5.73
N ALA A 238 14.80 4.22 6.12
CA ALA A 238 15.95 4.29 6.98
C ALA A 238 17.25 4.72 6.28
N ALA A 239 17.25 4.99 4.96
CA ALA A 239 18.45 5.43 4.24
C ALA A 239 18.45 6.95 4.09
N ALA A 240 19.48 7.64 4.61
CA ALA A 240 19.57 9.10 4.56
C ALA A 240 19.84 9.66 3.13
N THR A 241 20.28 8.82 2.19
CA THR A 241 20.88 9.24 0.92
C THR A 241 19.97 9.14 -0.30
N SER A 242 18.77 8.54 -0.20
CA SER A 242 17.86 8.49 -1.34
C SER A 242 17.23 9.87 -1.59
N ASP A 243 17.28 10.32 -2.85
CA ASP A 243 16.64 11.53 -3.37
C ASP A 243 15.11 11.48 -3.30
N GLY A 244 14.55 10.35 -2.88
CA GLY A 244 13.12 10.14 -2.72
C GLY A 244 12.38 9.97 -4.05
N GLU A 245 13.10 9.78 -5.16
CA GLU A 245 12.48 9.49 -6.46
C GLU A 245 12.34 7.98 -6.70
N PRO A 246 11.18 7.52 -7.20
CA PRO A 246 11.04 6.13 -7.57
C PRO A 246 11.95 5.72 -8.73
N ARG A 247 12.60 4.56 -8.57
CA ARG A 247 13.51 3.99 -9.58
C ARG A 247 12.79 3.07 -10.56
N LEU A 248 13.34 2.94 -11.77
CA LEU A 248 12.89 1.92 -12.73
C LEU A 248 12.98 0.52 -12.10
N GLY A 249 11.88 -0.24 -12.20
CA GLY A 249 11.76 -1.58 -11.63
C GLY A 249 11.57 -1.62 -10.11
N ALA A 250 11.51 -0.49 -9.41
CA ALA A 250 11.19 -0.42 -8.00
C ALA A 250 9.67 -0.32 -7.78
N ASN A 251 9.21 -0.88 -6.65
CA ASN A 251 7.81 -0.85 -6.25
C ASN A 251 7.53 0.44 -5.49
N PHE A 252 6.68 1.32 -6.01
CA PHE A 252 6.35 2.57 -5.34
C PHE A 252 4.84 2.76 -5.24
N ARG A 253 4.40 3.77 -4.48
CA ARG A 253 2.99 4.09 -4.33
C ARG A 253 2.55 4.99 -5.47
N PRO A 254 1.54 4.60 -6.26
CA PRO A 254 1.02 5.52 -7.27
C PRO A 254 0.36 6.73 -6.59
N MET A 255 0.29 7.83 -7.32
CA MET A 255 -0.48 9.02 -6.95
C MET A 255 -1.98 8.68 -6.90
N LEU A 256 -2.70 9.23 -5.92
CA LEU A 256 -4.09 8.84 -5.63
C LEU A 256 -5.06 10.01 -5.78
N LEU A 257 -6.30 9.67 -6.10
CA LEU A 257 -7.38 10.66 -6.25
C LEU A 257 -7.95 11.09 -4.89
N ALA A 258 -7.98 12.41 -4.67
CA ALA A 258 -8.74 13.05 -3.61
C ALA A 258 -10.25 12.92 -3.90
N ARG A 259 -11.05 12.83 -2.84
CA ARG A 259 -12.52 12.81 -2.95
C ARG A 259 -13.01 14.25 -2.95
N LEU A 260 -13.90 14.58 -3.88
CA LEU A 260 -14.60 15.87 -3.86
C LEU A 260 -15.75 15.85 -2.85
N PRO A 261 -16.06 16.98 -2.21
CA PRO A 261 -17.24 17.12 -1.37
C PRO A 261 -18.53 17.00 -2.21
N LYS A 262 -19.66 16.68 -1.57
CA LYS A 262 -20.96 16.58 -2.25
C LYS A 262 -21.38 17.92 -2.86
N GLU A 263 -21.38 18.93 -2.03
CA GLU A 263 -21.64 20.31 -2.38
C GLU A 263 -20.33 21.07 -2.51
N GLY A 264 -20.30 22.10 -3.36
CA GLY A 264 -19.10 22.93 -3.52
C GLY A 264 -17.95 22.26 -4.29
N TRP A 265 -18.21 21.14 -4.97
CA TRP A 265 -17.15 20.39 -5.67
C TRP A 265 -16.48 21.21 -6.77
N TRP A 266 -17.24 22.10 -7.41
CA TRP A 266 -16.76 22.93 -8.51
C TRP A 266 -15.73 23.96 -8.01
N GLU A 267 -16.02 24.61 -6.89
CA GLU A 267 -15.18 25.60 -6.25
C GLU A 267 -13.85 24.96 -5.82
N VAL A 268 -13.90 23.73 -5.28
CA VAL A 268 -12.69 22.96 -4.94
C VAL A 268 -11.86 22.66 -6.18
N ILE A 269 -12.49 22.28 -7.31
CA ILE A 269 -11.76 22.08 -8.56
C ILE A 269 -11.11 23.39 -9.02
N LYS A 270 -11.85 24.50 -9.05
CA LYS A 270 -11.33 25.80 -9.50
C LYS A 270 -10.17 26.30 -8.65
N GLU A 271 -10.29 26.20 -7.33
CA GLU A 271 -9.24 26.60 -6.39
C GLU A 271 -7.96 25.77 -6.58
N ASN A 272 -8.09 24.47 -6.83
CA ASN A 272 -6.94 23.56 -6.82
C ASN A 272 -6.37 23.25 -8.21
N CYS A 273 -7.18 23.37 -9.28
CA CYS A 273 -6.81 23.06 -10.66
C CYS A 273 -6.68 24.29 -11.56
N GLY A 274 -7.18 25.45 -11.14
CA GLY A 274 -7.19 26.67 -11.94
C GLY A 274 -8.30 26.70 -13.00
N ASP A 275 -8.07 27.43 -14.08
CA ASP A 275 -9.08 27.68 -15.13
C ASP A 275 -9.20 26.57 -16.16
N GLU A 276 -8.18 25.73 -16.30
CA GLU A 276 -8.08 24.72 -17.34
C GLU A 276 -7.47 23.44 -16.78
N PHE A 277 -8.19 22.32 -16.92
CA PHE A 277 -7.76 21.03 -16.38
C PHE A 277 -8.15 19.88 -17.31
N PHE A 278 -7.58 18.70 -17.08
CA PHE A 278 -7.95 17.48 -17.79
C PHE A 278 -9.12 16.77 -17.12
N VAL A 279 -10.01 16.21 -17.92
CA VAL A 279 -11.07 15.30 -17.50
C VAL A 279 -10.94 13.99 -18.28
N GLU A 280 -10.97 12.88 -17.53
CA GLU A 280 -10.85 11.51 -18.03
C GLU A 280 -11.99 10.65 -17.46
N THR A 281 -12.35 9.57 -18.15
CA THR A 281 -13.24 8.55 -17.57
C THR A 281 -12.59 7.93 -16.35
N LYS A 282 -13.36 7.75 -15.27
CA LYS A 282 -12.93 6.95 -14.14
C LYS A 282 -13.23 5.48 -14.42
N TYR A 283 -12.24 4.79 -14.94
CA TYR A 283 -12.28 3.35 -15.14
C TYR A 283 -12.40 2.60 -13.79
N ASP A 284 -13.22 1.55 -13.78
CA ASP A 284 -13.44 0.64 -12.63
C ASP A 284 -12.71 -0.69 -12.88
N GLY A 285 -11.41 -0.69 -12.68
CA GLY A 285 -10.54 -1.83 -12.94
C GLY A 285 -9.56 -2.12 -11.81
N GLU A 286 -8.35 -2.51 -12.19
CA GLU A 286 -7.23 -2.69 -11.27
C GLU A 286 -6.09 -1.73 -11.60
N HIS A 287 -5.89 -0.74 -10.73
CA HIS A 287 -4.80 0.22 -10.81
C HIS A 287 -3.44 -0.47 -10.60
N VAL A 288 -2.57 -0.37 -11.62
CA VAL A 288 -1.23 -0.96 -11.65
C VAL A 288 -0.18 0.03 -12.19
N LEU A 289 1.03 -0.06 -11.66
CA LEU A 289 2.24 0.49 -12.25
C LEU A 289 2.89 -0.58 -13.13
N LEU A 290 3.05 -0.27 -14.41
CA LEU A 290 3.71 -1.10 -15.40
C LEU A 290 5.13 -0.56 -15.63
N HIS A 291 6.13 -1.39 -15.35
CA HIS A 291 7.51 -1.10 -15.68
C HIS A 291 7.92 -1.94 -16.88
N LYS A 292 8.42 -1.31 -17.94
CA LYS A 292 9.13 -1.96 -19.06
C LYS A 292 10.60 -1.61 -18.93
N ILE A 293 11.47 -2.61 -18.94
CA ILE A 293 12.89 -2.50 -18.58
C ILE A 293 13.71 -3.21 -19.65
N ALA A 294 14.77 -2.56 -20.13
CA ALA A 294 15.73 -3.13 -21.08
C ALA A 294 15.04 -3.81 -22.28
N ARG A 295 14.01 -3.15 -22.83
CA ARG A 295 13.14 -3.61 -23.94
C ARG A 295 12.29 -4.84 -23.67
N ASP A 296 12.76 -5.87 -22.97
CA ASP A 296 12.03 -7.14 -22.88
C ASP A 296 11.41 -7.41 -21.51
N GLN A 297 12.00 -6.88 -20.44
CA GLN A 297 11.60 -7.23 -19.09
C GLN A 297 10.43 -6.36 -18.63
N TYR A 298 9.51 -6.96 -17.87
CA TYR A 298 8.34 -6.29 -17.35
C TYR A 298 8.21 -6.50 -15.86
N LYS A 299 7.68 -5.50 -15.15
CA LYS A 299 7.20 -5.65 -13.77
C LYS A 299 5.84 -4.99 -13.60
N TRP A 300 5.01 -5.59 -12.75
CA TRP A 300 3.64 -5.17 -12.51
C TRP A 300 3.35 -5.03 -11.01
N TYR A 301 3.15 -3.80 -10.56
CA TYR A 301 2.84 -3.51 -9.16
C TYR A 301 1.44 -2.96 -9.03
N THR A 302 0.58 -3.61 -8.26
CA THR A 302 -0.75 -3.06 -7.95
C THR A 302 -0.64 -1.80 -7.10
N ARG A 303 -1.71 -1.00 -7.06
CA ARG A 303 -1.83 0.16 -6.17
C ARG A 303 -1.39 -0.08 -4.73
N ASN A 304 -1.62 -1.29 -4.19
CA ASN A 304 -1.27 -1.67 -2.82
C ASN A 304 0.15 -2.23 -2.68
N GLY A 305 0.93 -2.28 -3.77
CA GLY A 305 2.33 -2.70 -3.79
C GLY A 305 2.52 -4.20 -3.83
N LYS A 306 1.50 -4.97 -4.23
CA LYS A 306 1.70 -6.39 -4.52
C LYS A 306 2.30 -6.54 -5.91
N ASP A 307 3.34 -7.37 -6.01
CA ASP A 307 4.00 -7.76 -7.25
C ASP A 307 3.20 -8.88 -7.93
N PHE A 308 2.70 -8.60 -9.14
CA PHE A 308 1.99 -9.54 -10.01
C PHE A 308 2.75 -9.78 -11.32
N THR A 309 4.07 -9.58 -11.31
CA THR A 309 4.92 -9.76 -12.49
C THR A 309 4.82 -11.18 -13.04
N LYS A 310 4.71 -12.18 -12.16
CA LYS A 310 4.54 -13.59 -12.57
C LYS A 310 3.20 -13.79 -13.30
N ASP A 311 2.12 -13.21 -12.78
CA ASP A 311 0.76 -13.39 -13.28
C ASP A 311 0.53 -12.64 -14.61
N TYR A 312 1.10 -11.45 -14.76
CA TYR A 312 0.93 -10.63 -15.97
C TYR A 312 2.08 -10.79 -16.98
N GLY A 313 3.15 -11.50 -16.61
CA GLY A 313 4.29 -11.86 -17.44
C GLY A 313 5.51 -10.97 -17.21
N GLY A 314 6.66 -11.54 -16.90
CA GLY A 314 7.92 -10.82 -16.66
C GLY A 314 8.76 -10.54 -17.91
N SER A 315 8.38 -11.05 -19.08
CA SER A 315 9.08 -10.90 -20.36
C SER A 315 8.09 -10.81 -21.52
N SER A 316 8.49 -10.18 -22.64
CA SER A 316 7.65 -10.15 -23.86
C SER A 316 7.50 -11.52 -24.52
N SER A 317 8.41 -12.45 -24.25
CA SER A 317 8.34 -13.82 -24.76
C SER A 317 7.12 -14.61 -24.25
N LEU A 318 6.51 -14.17 -23.14
CA LEU A 318 5.31 -14.79 -22.55
C LEU A 318 4.04 -14.28 -23.26
N THR A 319 3.87 -14.67 -24.52
CA THR A 319 2.81 -14.18 -25.44
C THR A 319 1.39 -14.54 -25.01
N ASN A 320 1.23 -15.53 -24.13
CA ASN A 320 -0.06 -15.88 -23.51
C ASN A 320 -0.45 -14.94 -22.35
N LEU A 321 0.49 -14.16 -21.82
CA LEU A 321 0.26 -13.22 -20.71
C LEU A 321 0.20 -11.77 -21.20
N VAL A 322 -0.17 -10.85 -20.31
CA VAL A 322 -0.38 -9.43 -20.64
C VAL A 322 0.85 -8.83 -21.31
N SER A 323 2.04 -8.99 -20.72
CA SER A 323 3.29 -8.41 -21.23
C SER A 323 3.60 -8.77 -22.67
N GLY A 324 3.51 -10.07 -23.01
CA GLY A 324 3.76 -10.50 -24.38
C GLY A 324 2.68 -10.03 -25.36
N ARG A 325 1.41 -9.97 -24.94
CA ARG A 325 0.32 -9.44 -25.77
C ARG A 325 0.47 -7.95 -26.07
N ILE A 326 0.90 -7.14 -25.09
CA ILE A 326 1.03 -5.68 -25.27
C ILE A 326 2.34 -5.25 -25.93
N HIS A 327 3.39 -6.08 -25.89
CA HIS A 327 4.72 -5.73 -26.37
C HIS A 327 4.77 -5.23 -27.84
N PRO A 328 4.07 -5.86 -28.80
CA PRO A 328 4.10 -5.43 -30.20
C PRO A 328 3.57 -4.02 -30.45
N PHE A 329 2.80 -3.44 -29.53
CA PHE A 329 2.19 -2.11 -29.68
C PHE A 329 3.13 -0.96 -29.29
N PHE A 330 4.20 -1.24 -28.55
CA PHE A 330 5.20 -0.23 -28.21
C PHE A 330 6.01 0.20 -29.43
N ARG A 331 6.37 1.48 -29.51
CA ARG A 331 7.33 1.97 -30.51
C ARG A 331 8.71 1.35 -30.26
N SER A 332 9.47 1.11 -31.33
CA SER A 332 10.83 0.54 -31.25
C SER A 332 11.82 1.42 -30.48
N THR A 333 11.51 2.71 -30.35
CA THR A 333 12.27 3.69 -29.58
C THR A 333 12.09 3.54 -28.07
N VAL A 334 11.06 2.83 -27.58
CA VAL A 334 10.82 2.66 -26.14
C VAL A 334 11.65 1.50 -25.61
N THR A 335 12.75 1.81 -24.93
CA THR A 335 13.58 0.84 -24.22
C THR A 335 13.08 0.61 -22.81
N ASP A 336 12.80 1.72 -22.11
CA ASP A 336 12.46 1.73 -20.70
C ASP A 336 11.31 2.69 -20.47
N CYS A 337 10.27 2.26 -19.75
CA CYS A 337 9.23 3.17 -19.31
C CYS A 337 8.56 2.72 -18.02
N ILE A 338 7.99 3.69 -17.32
CA ILE A 338 7.05 3.45 -16.22
C ILE A 338 5.72 4.09 -16.61
N LEU A 339 4.68 3.27 -16.69
CA LEU A 339 3.32 3.67 -17.07
C LEU A 339 2.40 3.49 -15.87
N ASP A 340 1.57 4.49 -15.62
CA ASP A 340 0.48 4.39 -14.65
C ASP A 340 -0.80 3.97 -15.40
N CYS A 341 -1.39 2.85 -14.99
CA CYS A 341 -2.39 2.14 -15.79
C CYS A 341 -3.56 1.62 -14.96
N GLU A 342 -4.71 1.47 -15.62
CA GLU A 342 -5.83 0.68 -15.15
C GLU A 342 -5.94 -0.60 -16.00
N LEU A 343 -5.88 -1.76 -15.36
CA LEU A 343 -6.25 -3.00 -16.03
C LEU A 343 -7.76 -3.11 -16.10
N MET A 344 -8.28 -3.33 -17.30
CA MET A 344 -9.69 -3.48 -17.59
C MET A 344 -9.98 -4.86 -18.19
N LEU A 345 -11.20 -5.33 -18.04
CA LEU A 345 -11.67 -6.50 -18.76
C LEU A 345 -12.25 -6.05 -20.10
N TRP A 346 -11.93 -6.75 -21.18
CA TRP A 346 -12.48 -6.52 -22.51
C TRP A 346 -13.34 -7.72 -22.91
N ASP A 347 -14.61 -7.47 -23.23
CA ASP A 347 -15.51 -8.48 -23.77
C ASP A 347 -15.35 -8.53 -25.31
N LYS A 348 -14.84 -9.67 -25.81
CA LYS A 348 -14.57 -9.89 -27.23
C LYS A 348 -15.82 -9.96 -28.09
N LYS A 349 -16.99 -10.28 -27.51
CA LYS A 349 -18.29 -10.34 -28.21
C LYS A 349 -18.94 -8.97 -28.24
N LEU A 350 -19.05 -8.32 -27.08
CA LEU A 350 -19.66 -7.00 -26.95
C LEU A 350 -18.77 -5.86 -27.45
N LYS A 351 -17.48 -6.14 -27.70
CA LYS A 351 -16.47 -5.18 -28.14
C LYS A 351 -16.45 -3.93 -27.25
N LYS A 352 -16.42 -4.16 -25.93
CA LYS A 352 -16.43 -3.09 -24.93
C LYS A 352 -15.56 -3.42 -23.73
N LEU A 353 -15.07 -2.36 -23.08
CA LEU A 353 -14.48 -2.47 -21.75
C LEU A 353 -15.57 -2.75 -20.72
N CYS A 354 -15.20 -3.54 -19.72
CA CYS A 354 -16.06 -4.05 -18.69
C CYS A 354 -15.50 -3.66 -17.32
N ARG A 355 -16.40 -3.25 -16.43
CA ARG A 355 -16.10 -2.98 -15.02
C ARG A 355 -15.62 -4.23 -14.30
N ARG A 356 -14.95 -4.06 -13.16
CA ARG A 356 -14.43 -5.16 -12.34
C ARG A 356 -15.49 -6.21 -11.97
N GLN A 357 -16.71 -5.78 -11.68
CA GLN A 357 -17.84 -6.66 -11.36
C GLN A 357 -18.69 -6.98 -12.61
N PHE A 358 -18.03 -7.39 -13.70
CA PHE A 358 -18.73 -7.83 -14.90
C PHE A 358 -19.18 -9.29 -14.75
N LYS A 359 -20.46 -9.55 -15.01
CA LYS A 359 -21.00 -10.90 -15.18
C LYS A 359 -21.21 -11.11 -16.67
N SER A 360 -20.36 -11.93 -17.29
CA SER A 360 -20.56 -12.34 -18.69
C SER A 360 -21.86 -13.14 -18.79
N GLN A 361 -22.73 -12.77 -19.73
CA GLN A 361 -24.04 -13.42 -19.93
C GLN A 361 -23.93 -14.91 -20.32
N ASN A 362 -22.74 -15.39 -20.69
CA ASN A 362 -22.50 -16.77 -21.12
C ASN A 362 -21.76 -17.64 -20.09
N SER A 363 -21.34 -17.07 -18.97
CA SER A 363 -20.66 -17.82 -17.90
C SER A 363 -21.56 -17.78 -16.67
N GLU A 364 -22.17 -18.92 -16.34
CA GLU A 364 -22.85 -19.15 -15.07
C GLU A 364 -22.04 -18.53 -13.92
N HIS A 365 -22.54 -17.44 -13.33
CA HIS A 365 -22.18 -16.92 -12.02
C HIS A 365 -20.68 -16.82 -11.64
N ARG A 366 -19.76 -16.54 -12.56
CA ARG A 366 -18.34 -16.31 -12.18
C ARG A 366 -18.03 -14.83 -12.05
N SER A 367 -17.53 -14.44 -10.87
CA SER A 367 -16.83 -13.17 -10.65
C SER A 367 -15.46 -13.28 -11.30
N HIS A 368 -15.17 -12.49 -12.34
CA HIS A 368 -13.87 -12.51 -13.00
C HIS A 368 -12.83 -11.81 -12.15
N SER A 369 -11.82 -12.56 -11.71
CA SER A 369 -10.59 -11.98 -11.18
C SER A 369 -9.67 -11.66 -12.36
N PHE A 370 -9.06 -10.47 -12.37
CA PHE A 370 -7.98 -10.12 -13.31
C PHE A 370 -6.84 -11.15 -13.32
N ARG A 371 -6.71 -12.00 -12.30
CA ARG A 371 -5.65 -13.02 -12.16
C ARG A 371 -6.04 -14.39 -12.70
N HIS A 372 -7.33 -14.66 -12.80
CA HIS A 372 -7.86 -15.99 -13.13
C HIS A 372 -8.95 -15.85 -14.18
N ILE A 373 -8.56 -15.35 -15.36
CA ILE A 373 -9.42 -15.38 -16.54
C ILE A 373 -9.27 -16.77 -17.16
N ASP A 374 -10.38 -17.48 -17.29
CA ASP A 374 -10.41 -18.76 -17.97
C ASP A 374 -9.99 -18.55 -19.45
N PRO A 375 -9.00 -19.27 -19.97
CA PRO A 375 -8.58 -19.14 -21.37
C PRO A 375 -9.70 -19.39 -22.38
N THR A 376 -10.75 -20.12 -21.99
CA THR A 376 -11.92 -20.39 -22.83
C THR A 376 -12.96 -19.27 -22.82
N ASP A 377 -12.77 -18.25 -21.97
CA ASP A 377 -13.70 -17.14 -21.87
C ASP A 377 -13.59 -16.14 -23.05
N ASN A 378 -14.68 -15.44 -23.30
CA ASN A 378 -14.75 -14.35 -24.26
C ASN A 378 -14.20 -13.03 -23.68
N VAL A 379 -13.56 -13.07 -22.51
CA VAL A 379 -12.98 -11.90 -21.84
C VAL A 379 -11.46 -11.96 -21.92
N GLN A 380 -10.81 -10.80 -22.02
CA GLN A 380 -9.36 -10.67 -21.88
C GLN A 380 -8.99 -9.39 -21.12
N ILE A 381 -7.75 -9.30 -20.63
CA ILE A 381 -7.26 -8.04 -20.02
C ILE A 381 -6.87 -7.06 -21.12
N ALA A 382 -7.34 -5.82 -20.97
CA ALA A 382 -6.88 -4.64 -21.68
C ALA A 382 -6.17 -3.69 -20.71
N VAL A 383 -5.14 -2.98 -21.19
CA VAL A 383 -4.33 -2.04 -20.40
C VAL A 383 -4.68 -0.61 -20.81
N VAL A 384 -5.24 0.17 -19.89
CA VAL A 384 -5.56 1.58 -20.13
C VAL A 384 -4.52 2.46 -19.44
N ILE A 385 -3.70 3.15 -20.23
CA ILE A 385 -2.60 4.00 -19.73
C ILE A 385 -3.11 5.42 -19.52
N PHE A 386 -2.84 6.03 -18.37
CA PHE A 386 -3.28 7.40 -18.08
C PHE A 386 -2.17 8.36 -17.61
N ASP A 387 -0.94 7.88 -17.39
CA ASP A 387 0.23 8.73 -17.15
C ASP A 387 1.54 8.03 -17.58
N LEU A 388 2.58 8.83 -17.85
CA LEU A 388 3.94 8.38 -18.18
C LEU A 388 4.90 8.99 -17.17
N LEU A 389 5.67 8.16 -16.48
CA LEU A 389 6.47 8.58 -15.33
C LEU A 389 7.98 8.51 -15.58
N TYR A 390 8.40 7.68 -16.52
CA TYR A 390 9.79 7.48 -16.89
C TYR A 390 9.86 7.06 -18.36
N LEU A 391 10.87 7.53 -19.08
CA LEU A 391 11.11 7.14 -20.46
C LEU A 391 12.62 7.12 -20.76
N ASN A 392 13.13 5.98 -21.24
CA ASN A 392 14.47 5.78 -21.80
C ASN A 392 15.60 6.45 -20.98
N GLY A 393 15.79 6.00 -19.75
CA GLY A 393 16.86 6.53 -18.89
C GLY A 393 16.43 7.73 -18.02
N LYS A 394 15.30 8.39 -18.32
CA LYS A 394 14.93 9.66 -17.68
C LYS A 394 13.61 9.59 -16.91
N SER A 395 13.67 9.93 -15.63
CA SER A 395 12.48 10.25 -14.82
C SER A 395 11.83 11.52 -15.36
N ILE A 396 10.51 11.49 -15.55
CA ILE A 396 9.70 12.66 -15.92
C ILE A 396 8.62 12.96 -14.88
N MET A 397 8.68 12.35 -13.70
CA MET A 397 7.72 12.61 -12.61
C MET A 397 7.69 14.08 -12.18
N ASN A 398 8.84 14.76 -12.21
CA ASN A 398 8.95 16.19 -11.92
C ASN A 398 8.49 17.10 -13.07
N ALA A 399 8.19 16.54 -14.24
CA ALA A 399 7.58 17.33 -15.31
C ALA A 399 6.08 17.53 -15.02
N PRO A 400 5.50 18.69 -15.35
CA PRO A 400 4.06 18.92 -15.29
C PRO A 400 3.24 17.88 -16.07
N LEU A 401 2.04 17.54 -15.59
CA LEU A 401 1.18 16.51 -16.20
C LEU A 401 0.98 16.74 -17.70
N HIS A 402 0.71 17.96 -18.16
CA HIS A 402 0.53 18.24 -19.58
C HIS A 402 1.75 17.88 -20.45
N GLN A 403 2.97 17.96 -19.91
CA GLN A 403 4.18 17.53 -20.62
C GLN A 403 4.32 16.01 -20.62
N ARG A 404 4.00 15.35 -19.51
CA ARG A 404 4.00 13.88 -19.40
C ARG A 404 2.99 13.27 -20.37
N ILE A 405 1.79 13.84 -20.45
CA ILE A 405 0.75 13.45 -21.41
C ILE A 405 1.20 13.63 -22.85
N ARG A 406 1.80 14.78 -23.19
CA ARG A 406 2.33 15.00 -24.55
C ARG A 406 3.39 13.94 -24.92
N ALA A 407 4.26 13.58 -23.97
CA ALA A 407 5.25 12.53 -24.17
C ALA A 407 4.59 11.13 -24.29
N LEU A 408 3.59 10.83 -23.47
CA LEU A 408 2.80 9.59 -23.54
C LEU A 408 2.19 9.40 -24.93
N ASP A 409 1.47 10.42 -25.42
CA ASP A 409 0.76 10.37 -26.69
C ASP A 409 1.71 10.25 -27.90
N ALA A 410 2.91 10.86 -27.81
CA ALA A 410 3.86 10.89 -28.93
C ALA A 410 4.84 9.70 -28.97
N ALA A 411 5.23 9.16 -27.81
CA ALA A 411 6.43 8.32 -27.71
C ALA A 411 6.17 6.84 -27.38
N ILE A 412 5.01 6.49 -26.81
CA ILE A 412 4.81 5.15 -26.22
C ILE A 412 4.28 4.13 -27.22
N LEU A 413 3.06 4.34 -27.74
CA LEU A 413 2.40 3.38 -28.63
C LEU A 413 2.57 3.76 -30.10
N LYS A 414 2.58 2.76 -30.99
CA LYS A 414 2.62 2.96 -32.44
C LYS A 414 1.38 3.71 -32.93
N ASP A 415 0.21 3.28 -32.46
CA ASP A 415 -1.08 3.92 -32.61
C ASP A 415 -1.93 3.68 -31.35
N ASN A 416 -3.04 4.43 -31.22
CA ASN A 416 -3.91 4.38 -30.04
C ASN A 416 -5.28 3.74 -30.33
N THR A 417 -5.36 2.80 -31.28
CA THR A 417 -6.65 2.25 -31.73
C THR A 417 -7.01 0.90 -31.10
N HIS A 418 -6.10 0.32 -30.32
CA HIS A 418 -6.18 -1.04 -29.78
C HIS A 418 -6.71 -1.10 -28.34
N ILE A 419 -7.87 -0.50 -28.09
CA ILE A 419 -8.52 -0.43 -26.76
C ILE A 419 -8.81 -1.82 -26.15
N ASP A 420 -8.87 -2.86 -26.97
CA ASP A 420 -9.07 -4.25 -26.57
C ASP A 420 -7.81 -4.90 -25.95
N THR A 421 -6.64 -4.28 -26.12
CA THR A 421 -5.35 -4.80 -25.67
C THR A 421 -4.56 -3.78 -24.86
N ILE A 422 -4.22 -2.64 -25.46
CA ILE A 422 -3.52 -1.54 -24.79
C ILE A 422 -3.81 -0.21 -25.49
N ALA A 423 -4.22 0.80 -24.71
CA ALA A 423 -4.49 2.13 -25.22
C ALA A 423 -4.26 3.19 -24.15
N VAL A 424 -3.99 4.41 -24.60
CA VAL A 424 -3.98 5.61 -23.77
C VAL A 424 -5.41 6.09 -23.56
N ALA A 425 -5.75 6.35 -22.29
CA ALA A 425 -7.04 6.89 -21.88
C ALA A 425 -7.37 8.19 -22.63
N PRO A 426 -8.56 8.28 -23.27
CA PRO A 426 -9.04 9.54 -23.82
C PRO A 426 -9.19 10.59 -22.72
N ARG A 427 -8.85 11.83 -23.05
CA ARG A 427 -8.91 12.98 -22.15
C ARG A 427 -9.46 14.19 -22.87
N LYS A 428 -10.20 15.03 -22.14
CA LYS A 428 -10.62 16.35 -22.62
C LYS A 428 -10.00 17.43 -21.76
N THR A 429 -9.65 18.55 -22.39
CA THR A 429 -9.33 19.78 -21.67
C THR A 429 -10.63 20.52 -21.44
N VAL A 430 -10.89 20.93 -20.20
CA VAL A 430 -12.17 21.50 -19.77
C VAL A 430 -11.91 22.80 -19.02
N THR A 431 -12.83 23.76 -19.18
CA THR A 431 -12.72 25.08 -18.55
C THR A 431 -13.98 25.50 -17.79
N THR A 432 -15.11 24.87 -18.04
CA THR A 432 -16.41 25.26 -17.47
C THR A 432 -17.04 24.16 -16.64
N LYS A 433 -17.99 24.55 -15.77
CA LYS A 433 -18.70 23.62 -14.90
C LYS A 433 -19.62 22.71 -15.70
N GLU A 434 -20.28 23.30 -16.69
CA GLU A 434 -21.27 22.65 -17.56
C GLU A 434 -20.61 21.53 -18.37
N GLU A 435 -19.38 21.73 -18.85
CA GLU A 435 -18.60 20.69 -19.53
C GLU A 435 -18.26 19.51 -18.61
N VAL A 436 -17.89 19.78 -17.35
CA VAL A 436 -17.63 18.73 -16.35
C VAL A 436 -18.91 17.94 -16.06
N GLU A 437 -20.03 18.62 -15.86
CA GLU A 437 -21.33 17.98 -15.60
C GLU A 437 -21.79 17.14 -16.78
N GLN A 438 -21.61 17.64 -18.01
CA GLN A 438 -21.93 16.89 -19.23
C GLN A 438 -21.06 15.64 -19.35
N LEU A 439 -19.76 15.74 -19.14
CA LEU A 439 -18.83 14.59 -19.17
C LEU A 439 -19.14 13.58 -18.08
N PHE A 440 -19.50 14.05 -16.90
CA PHE A 440 -19.91 13.20 -15.80
C PHE A 440 -21.20 12.45 -16.11
N ALA A 441 -22.22 13.13 -16.63
CA ALA A 441 -23.46 12.50 -17.08
C ALA A 441 -23.23 11.48 -18.21
N GLN A 442 -22.35 11.80 -19.17
CA GLN A 442 -21.95 10.86 -20.23
C GLN A 442 -21.29 9.60 -19.67
N ALA A 443 -20.36 9.76 -18.71
CA ALA A 443 -19.71 8.63 -18.05
C ALA A 443 -20.73 7.74 -17.32
N LEU A 444 -21.64 8.33 -16.54
CA LEU A 444 -22.69 7.59 -15.86
C LEU A 444 -23.65 6.90 -16.84
N GLY A 445 -24.06 7.58 -17.90
CA GLY A 445 -24.92 7.02 -18.95
C GLY A 445 -24.27 5.87 -19.72
N ALA A 446 -22.94 5.87 -19.85
CA ALA A 446 -22.17 4.77 -20.40
C ALA A 446 -21.94 3.62 -19.38
N GLY A 447 -22.41 3.78 -18.14
CA GLY A 447 -22.22 2.82 -17.06
C GLY A 447 -20.82 2.82 -16.45
N GLU A 448 -20.03 3.87 -16.65
CA GLU A 448 -18.72 4.04 -16.02
C GLU A 448 -18.86 4.46 -14.54
N GLU A 449 -17.78 4.41 -13.77
CA GLU A 449 -17.80 4.74 -12.34
C GLU A 449 -17.97 6.25 -12.06
N GLY A 450 -17.63 7.08 -13.05
CA GLY A 450 -17.63 8.53 -12.99
C GLY A 450 -16.48 9.12 -13.79
N ILE A 451 -15.94 10.25 -13.34
CA ILE A 451 -14.83 10.95 -13.99
C ILE A 451 -13.67 11.25 -13.04
N VAL A 452 -12.51 11.48 -13.63
CA VAL A 452 -11.30 11.94 -12.96
C VAL A 452 -10.98 13.34 -13.48
N VAL A 453 -10.69 14.26 -12.56
CA VAL A 453 -10.26 15.63 -12.87
C VAL A 453 -8.80 15.78 -12.45
N LYS A 454 -7.95 16.31 -13.34
CA LYS A 454 -6.51 16.45 -13.11
C LYS A 454 -6.00 17.85 -13.48
N ARG A 455 -5.39 18.52 -12.51
CA ARG A 455 -4.61 19.76 -12.69
C ARG A 455 -3.47 19.55 -13.72
N LYS A 456 -3.32 20.47 -14.68
CA LYS A 456 -2.37 20.33 -15.82
C LYS A 456 -0.91 20.56 -15.45
N ASP A 457 -0.63 21.46 -14.52
CA ASP A 457 0.71 21.90 -14.13
C ASP A 457 1.31 21.09 -12.96
N VAL A 458 0.60 20.08 -12.45
CA VAL A 458 1.06 19.28 -11.31
C VAL A 458 2.13 18.25 -11.70
N THR A 459 3.15 18.11 -10.86
CA THR A 459 4.11 17.01 -10.90
C THR A 459 3.48 15.71 -10.37
N TYR A 460 4.06 14.56 -10.72
CA TYR A 460 3.62 13.29 -10.16
C TYR A 460 4.16 13.14 -8.74
N GLN A 461 3.27 12.88 -7.78
CA GLN A 461 3.63 12.80 -6.36
C GLN A 461 3.26 11.41 -5.80
N PRO A 462 4.23 10.48 -5.70
CA PRO A 462 4.00 9.13 -5.22
C PRO A 462 3.27 9.09 -3.87
N GLY A 463 2.23 8.27 -3.78
CA GLY A 463 1.46 8.04 -2.55
C GLY A 463 0.63 9.22 -2.04
N THR A 464 0.67 10.38 -2.70
CA THR A 464 -0.09 11.57 -2.31
C THR A 464 -1.57 11.42 -2.63
N ARG A 465 -2.41 11.92 -1.72
CA ARG A 465 -3.88 12.00 -1.86
C ARG A 465 -4.41 13.35 -1.33
N MET A 466 -3.68 14.43 -1.55
CA MET A 466 -4.01 15.75 -1.04
C MET A 466 -4.87 16.52 -2.03
N THR A 467 -5.87 17.27 -1.56
CA THR A 467 -6.71 18.15 -2.39
C THR A 467 -5.86 19.11 -3.24
N LYS A 468 -4.79 19.66 -2.65
CA LYS A 468 -3.83 20.56 -3.31
C LYS A 468 -3.12 19.97 -4.52
N SER A 469 -3.10 18.64 -4.67
CA SER A 469 -2.54 17.99 -5.84
C SER A 469 -3.40 18.14 -7.09
N GLY A 470 -4.67 18.53 -6.94
CA GLY A 470 -5.58 18.73 -8.06
C GLY A 470 -5.93 17.45 -8.83
N TRP A 471 -5.82 16.28 -8.18
CA TRP A 471 -6.25 14.99 -8.73
C TRP A 471 -7.50 14.52 -7.99
N PHE A 472 -8.65 14.60 -8.65
CA PHE A 472 -9.95 14.37 -8.03
C PHE A 472 -10.71 13.25 -8.71
N LYS A 473 -11.58 12.58 -7.93
CA LYS A 473 -12.62 11.70 -8.46
C LYS A 473 -13.99 12.30 -8.18
N LEU A 474 -14.83 12.31 -9.22
CA LEU A 474 -16.26 12.58 -9.12
C LEU A 474 -17.01 11.30 -9.49
N LYS A 475 -17.90 10.83 -8.62
CA LYS A 475 -18.68 9.61 -8.78
C LYS A 475 -20.14 9.90 -8.43
N ALA A 476 -21.06 9.04 -8.87
CA ALA A 476 -22.43 9.09 -8.37
C ALA A 476 -22.44 9.02 -6.83
N TYR A 477 -23.24 9.87 -6.20
CA TYR A 477 -23.39 9.83 -4.75
C TYR A 477 -24.26 8.63 -4.40
N LEU A 478 -23.82 7.82 -3.43
CA LEU A 478 -24.59 6.65 -2.99
C LEU A 478 -25.97 7.03 -2.46
N GLY A 479 -26.17 8.27 -2.00
CA GLY A 479 -27.48 8.78 -1.55
C GLY A 479 -28.50 8.99 -2.67
N ASP A 480 -28.12 8.85 -3.94
CA ASP A 480 -29.09 8.84 -5.05
C ASP A 480 -29.70 7.43 -5.26
N ASN A 481 -29.19 6.43 -4.54
CA ASN A 481 -29.70 5.04 -4.53
C ASN A 481 -29.84 4.55 -3.09
N GLU A 482 -30.70 5.22 -2.31
CA GLU A 482 -31.07 4.72 -0.98
C GLU A 482 -31.96 3.47 -1.11
N LEU A 483 -31.67 2.46 -0.30
CA LEU A 483 -32.44 1.23 -0.23
C LEU A 483 -32.99 1.06 1.17
N ASP A 484 -34.32 0.96 1.28
CA ASP A 484 -34.98 0.54 2.50
C ASP A 484 -34.80 -0.98 2.66
N VAL A 485 -34.07 -1.37 3.69
CA VAL A 485 -33.73 -2.76 3.98
C VAL A 485 -34.03 -3.09 5.44
N ALA A 486 -34.45 -4.32 5.69
CA ALA A 486 -34.66 -4.82 7.05
C ALA A 486 -33.36 -5.40 7.61
N VAL A 487 -32.99 -5.03 8.83
CA VAL A 487 -31.94 -5.74 9.58
C VAL A 487 -32.52 -7.06 10.07
N VAL A 488 -31.98 -8.17 9.61
CA VAL A 488 -32.46 -9.53 9.94
C VAL A 488 -31.48 -10.33 10.79
N GLY A 489 -30.26 -9.82 10.99
CA GLY A 489 -29.25 -10.47 11.79
C GLY A 489 -28.12 -9.52 12.19
N ILE A 490 -27.39 -9.89 13.23
CA ILE A 490 -26.22 -9.17 13.72
C ILE A 490 -25.13 -10.20 14.02
N ASP A 491 -24.01 -10.09 13.32
CA ASP A 491 -22.80 -10.87 13.57
C ASP A 491 -21.78 -10.01 14.32
N LYS A 492 -21.03 -10.62 15.24
CA LYS A 492 -19.84 -9.99 15.81
C LYS A 492 -18.68 -10.21 14.83
N GLY A 493 -18.28 -9.15 14.15
CA GLY A 493 -17.09 -9.11 13.30
C GLY A 493 -15.79 -9.21 14.11
N LYS A 494 -14.66 -9.31 13.38
CA LYS A 494 -13.33 -9.24 14.00
C LYS A 494 -13.18 -7.90 14.73
N ASP A 495 -12.54 -7.93 15.89
CA ASP A 495 -12.23 -6.76 16.72
C ASP A 495 -13.45 -6.02 17.31
N GLY A 496 -14.59 -6.70 17.44
CA GLY A 496 -15.78 -6.18 18.14
C GLY A 496 -16.66 -5.26 17.31
N GLN A 497 -16.37 -5.11 16.01
CA GLN A 497 -17.30 -4.47 15.07
C GLN A 497 -18.57 -5.31 14.92
N LEU A 498 -19.73 -4.68 14.80
CA LEU A 498 -20.98 -5.36 14.49
C LEU A 498 -21.18 -5.37 12.97
N ALA A 499 -21.38 -6.55 12.40
CA ALA A 499 -21.81 -6.71 11.02
C ALA A 499 -23.32 -6.97 11.00
N TYR A 500 -24.05 -6.22 10.17
CA TYR A 500 -25.50 -6.34 10.05
C TYR A 500 -25.85 -7.15 8.81
N GLN A 501 -26.72 -8.14 8.98
CA GLN A 501 -27.32 -8.85 7.86
C GLN A 501 -28.60 -8.13 7.44
N LEU A 502 -28.68 -7.77 6.16
CA LEU A 502 -29.77 -6.98 5.59
C LEU A 502 -30.59 -7.87 4.65
N ALA A 503 -31.91 -7.72 4.70
CA ALA A 503 -32.84 -8.37 3.79
C ALA A 503 -33.79 -7.36 3.16
N VAL A 504 -34.24 -7.68 1.95
CA VAL A 504 -35.30 -6.99 1.23
C VAL A 504 -36.51 -7.91 1.17
N ARG A 505 -37.72 -7.33 1.19
CA ARG A 505 -38.96 -8.10 1.14
C ARG A 505 -39.19 -8.64 -0.27
N ASP A 506 -39.42 -9.95 -0.38
CA ASP A 506 -39.86 -10.57 -1.63
C ASP A 506 -41.32 -10.18 -1.93
N GLY A 507 -41.52 -9.54 -3.08
CA GLY A 507 -42.81 -9.03 -3.55
C GLY A 507 -43.83 -10.09 -3.96
N THR A 508 -43.41 -11.34 -4.14
CA THR A 508 -44.26 -12.41 -4.72
C THR A 508 -45.25 -13.03 -3.74
N ASN A 509 -45.17 -12.69 -2.43
CA ASN A 509 -46.08 -13.15 -1.37
C ASN A 509 -46.72 -11.97 -0.58
N ALA A 510 -47.14 -10.90 -1.26
CA ALA A 510 -47.84 -9.81 -0.61
C ALA A 510 -49.32 -10.17 -0.36
N PRO A 511 -49.84 -10.02 0.88
CA PRO A 511 -51.27 -9.80 1.08
C PRO A 511 -51.68 -8.58 0.24
N SER A 512 -52.84 -8.63 -0.42
CA SER A 512 -53.35 -7.56 -1.29
C SER A 512 -53.20 -6.19 -0.65
N GLY A 513 -52.40 -5.30 -1.25
CA GLY A 513 -52.30 -3.89 -0.86
C GLY A 513 -50.89 -3.32 -0.59
N VAL A 514 -49.79 -4.02 -0.88
CA VAL A 514 -48.43 -3.47 -0.68
C VAL A 514 -47.56 -3.72 -1.92
N GLU A 515 -46.95 -2.65 -2.46
CA GLU A 515 -46.09 -2.71 -3.64
C GLU A 515 -44.74 -3.41 -3.36
N PRO A 516 -44.19 -4.15 -4.35
CA PRO A 516 -42.96 -4.90 -4.20
C PRO A 516 -41.70 -4.06 -4.48
N LEU A 517 -40.70 -4.13 -3.61
CA LEU A 517 -39.37 -3.50 -3.80
C LEU A 517 -38.31 -4.56 -4.15
N LEU A 518 -37.55 -4.29 -5.21
CA LEU A 518 -36.60 -5.21 -5.86
C LEU A 518 -35.41 -5.63 -4.98
N SER A 519 -34.90 -6.84 -5.23
CA SER A 519 -33.74 -7.43 -4.51
C SER A 519 -32.42 -7.26 -5.26
N LEU A 520 -31.38 -6.80 -4.57
CA LEU A 520 -29.96 -6.96 -4.96
C LEU A 520 -29.06 -7.01 -3.71
N ARG A 521 -28.09 -7.92 -3.71
CA ARG A 521 -27.06 -8.06 -2.66
C ARG A 521 -25.84 -7.19 -2.98
N SER A 522 -25.38 -6.38 -2.04
CA SER A 522 -24.00 -5.89 -2.00
C SER A 522 -23.47 -5.83 -0.57
N GLU A 523 -22.27 -6.36 -0.37
CA GLU A 523 -21.47 -6.20 0.86
C GLU A 523 -21.07 -4.73 1.00
N VAL A 524 -21.41 -4.13 2.15
CA VAL A 524 -21.04 -2.76 2.50
C VAL A 524 -19.80 -2.82 3.39
N ASP A 525 -18.67 -2.31 2.88
CA ASP A 525 -17.49 -1.94 3.68
C ASP A 525 -17.77 -0.58 4.34
N THR A 526 -17.79 -0.55 5.67
CA THR A 526 -17.70 0.67 6.50
C THR A 526 -16.28 1.17 6.64
#